data_AF-A0A7S0DXP3-F1
#
_entry.id   AF-A0A7S0DXP3-F1
#
_cell.length_a   1.000
_cell.length_b   1.000
_cell.length_c   1.000
_cell.angle_alpha   90.00
_cell.angle_beta   90.00
_cell.angle_gamma   90.00
#
_symmetry.space_group_name_H-M   'P 1'
#
loop_
_entity.id
_entity.type
_entity.pdbx_description
1 polymer ?
#
loop_
_entity_poly.entity_id
_entity_poly.type
_entity_poly.pdbx_seq_one_letter_code
_entity_poly.pdbx_strand_id
1 'polypeptide(L)'
;MMSKHDQDRSFIAYDLLVDNTTFERAPSIPFERVPSIPFERAPSMPLHNLCMYGDQLDCSLDMEMLSRPIPQLAVEVAKVPSQSMSSSSPSSEAASSTCWSDVRRAKHRLSCRSKSKLTIAEKLAIVQDHEHNRTSQAALAARYGKSKSAISKILRPDNIARLRSITSVGVEASQSCCAKSHNLELEKRLHVFVEANMSDRQWRMQTRRKAGELAAELGIEGFQATKGWCNRFIKRHGF
;
A
#
# COMPACT_ATOMS: atom_id res chain seq x y z
N MET A 1 40.97 50.81 14.31
CA MET A 1 41.76 49.81 15.06
C MET A 1 40.88 48.59 15.24
N MET A 2 41.13 47.52 14.47
CA MET A 2 41.56 46.17 14.94
C MET A 2 40.51 45.53 15.89
N SER A 3 39.92 44.36 15.66
CA SER A 3 40.41 43.08 15.12
C SER A 3 39.21 42.26 14.63
N LYS A 4 39.19 41.63 13.44
CA LYS A 4 39.80 40.32 13.11
C LYS A 4 39.66 39.28 14.23
N HIS A 5 38.59 38.47 14.15
CA HIS A 5 38.60 37.13 14.74
C HIS A 5 38.35 36.10 13.65
N ASP A 6 39.49 35.54 13.25
CA ASP A 6 39.72 34.41 12.37
C ASP A 6 39.50 33.10 13.13
N GLN A 7 39.09 32.10 12.36
CA GLN A 7 39.57 30.72 12.39
C GLN A 7 39.51 29.92 13.69
N ASP A 8 38.59 28.95 13.70
CA ASP A 8 38.96 27.55 13.91
C ASP A 8 37.97 26.63 13.20
N ARG A 9 38.28 26.38 11.92
CA ARG A 9 37.58 25.41 11.07
C ARG A 9 38.36 24.11 11.16
N SER A 10 38.10 23.33 12.20
CA SER A 10 38.68 21.99 12.39
C SER A 10 38.25 21.09 11.22
N PHE A 11 39.16 20.91 10.28
CA PHE A 11 39.03 20.03 9.12
C PHE A 11 39.36 18.61 9.60
N ILE A 12 38.33 17.81 9.91
CA ILE A 12 38.52 16.40 10.23
C ILE A 12 38.73 15.67 8.91
N ALA A 13 39.99 15.38 8.60
CA ALA A 13 40.37 14.45 7.54
C ALA A 13 39.97 13.04 7.97
N TYR A 14 38.93 12.49 7.32
CA TYR A 14 38.66 11.06 7.40
C TYR A 14 39.48 10.38 6.29
N ASP A 15 40.50 9.64 6.72
CA ASP A 15 41.27 8.71 5.91
C ASP A 15 40.34 7.71 5.21
N LEU A 16 40.34 7.77 3.89
CA LEU A 16 39.73 6.78 3.01
C LEU A 16 40.67 5.57 2.94
N LEU A 17 40.49 4.62 3.86
CA LEU A 17 40.96 3.24 3.70
C LEU A 17 40.12 2.58 2.60
N VAL A 18 40.65 2.65 1.37
CA VAL A 18 40.15 1.87 0.23
C VAL A 18 40.71 0.46 0.36
N ASP A 19 39.93 -0.43 0.96
CA ASP A 19 40.22 -1.86 0.93
C ASP A 19 40.06 -2.36 -0.51
N ASN A 20 41.18 -2.51 -1.21
CA ASN A 20 41.28 -3.23 -2.48
C ASN A 20 41.13 -4.73 -2.21
N THR A 21 39.90 -5.18 -1.96
CA THR A 21 39.57 -6.61 -1.99
C THR A 21 39.48 -7.05 -3.45
N THR A 22 40.52 -7.74 -3.92
CA THR A 22 40.55 -8.47 -5.19
C THR A 22 39.38 -9.44 -5.25
N PHE A 23 38.36 -9.10 -6.04
CA PHE A 23 37.20 -9.95 -6.25
C PHE A 23 37.62 -11.10 -7.19
N GLU A 24 37.92 -12.25 -6.60
CA GLU A 24 38.11 -13.54 -7.29
C GLU A 24 36.89 -13.80 -8.18
N ARG A 25 37.13 -13.78 -9.49
CA ARG A 25 36.11 -14.01 -10.52
C ARG A 25 35.71 -15.48 -10.47
N ALA A 26 34.49 -15.76 -10.00
CA ALA A 26 33.94 -17.10 -9.97
C ALA A 26 34.07 -17.78 -11.36
N PRO A 27 34.49 -19.05 -11.42
CA PRO A 27 34.63 -19.78 -12.67
C PRO A 27 33.30 -19.86 -13.40
N SER A 28 33.32 -19.54 -14.69
CA SER A 28 32.16 -19.60 -15.58
C SER A 28 31.65 -21.04 -15.69
N ILE A 29 30.51 -21.31 -15.05
CA ILE A 29 29.83 -22.60 -15.18
C ILE A 29 29.23 -22.66 -16.60
N PRO A 30 29.56 -23.68 -17.41
CA PRO A 30 28.92 -23.87 -18.72
C PRO A 30 27.43 -24.17 -18.51
N PHE A 31 26.57 -23.30 -19.03
CA PHE A 31 25.13 -23.57 -19.09
C PHE A 31 24.87 -24.68 -20.11
N GLU A 32 24.54 -25.87 -19.64
CA GLU A 32 23.93 -26.90 -20.49
C GLU A 32 22.62 -26.36 -21.06
N ARG A 33 22.49 -26.44 -22.39
CA ARG A 33 21.23 -26.11 -23.08
C ARG A 33 20.19 -27.14 -22.65
N VAL A 34 19.22 -26.69 -21.87
CA VAL A 34 18.01 -27.45 -21.59
C VAL A 34 17.31 -27.73 -22.94
N PRO A 35 16.99 -29.00 -23.25
CA PRO A 35 16.27 -29.34 -24.48
C PRO A 35 14.93 -28.60 -24.53
N SER A 36 14.64 -28.00 -25.67
CA SER A 36 13.41 -27.26 -25.94
C SER A 36 12.20 -28.17 -25.77
N ILE A 37 11.49 -28.05 -24.65
CA ILE A 37 10.22 -28.72 -24.46
C ILE A 37 9.22 -28.05 -25.41
N PRO A 38 8.56 -28.78 -26.33
CA PRO A 38 7.51 -28.21 -27.16
C PRO A 38 6.40 -27.69 -26.25
N PHE A 39 6.19 -26.37 -26.28
CA PHE A 39 5.14 -25.73 -25.52
C PHE A 39 3.80 -26.06 -26.19
N GLU A 40 3.11 -27.09 -25.69
CA GLU A 40 1.73 -27.35 -26.09
C GLU A 40 0.87 -26.14 -25.72
N ARG A 41 0.29 -25.53 -26.74
CA ARG A 41 -0.57 -24.36 -26.63
C ARG A 41 -1.82 -24.78 -25.87
N ALA A 42 -1.96 -24.32 -24.63
CA ALA A 42 -3.15 -24.58 -23.84
C ALA A 42 -4.42 -24.17 -24.63
N PRO A 43 -5.49 -24.98 -24.59
CA PRO A 43 -6.72 -24.70 -25.30
C PRO A 43 -7.28 -23.34 -24.89
N SER A 44 -7.61 -22.53 -25.90
CA SER A 44 -8.20 -21.19 -25.75
C SER A 44 -9.53 -21.29 -25.00
N MET A 45 -9.54 -20.96 -23.72
CA MET A 45 -10.77 -20.85 -22.93
C MET A 45 -11.63 -19.71 -23.51
N PRO A 46 -12.89 -19.98 -23.93
CA PRO A 46 -13.77 -18.94 -24.45
C PRO A 46 -14.10 -17.95 -23.34
N LEU A 47 -13.72 -16.69 -23.53
CA LEU A 47 -14.10 -15.55 -22.69
C LEU A 47 -15.57 -15.20 -22.95
N HIS A 48 -16.49 -16.01 -22.46
CA HIS A 48 -17.89 -15.61 -22.34
C HIS A 48 -18.20 -15.22 -20.89
N ASN A 49 -18.57 -13.95 -20.74
CA ASN A 49 -19.33 -13.35 -19.65
C ASN A 49 -18.60 -13.13 -18.32
N LEU A 50 -17.69 -12.16 -18.31
CA LEU A 50 -17.42 -11.36 -17.11
C LEU A 50 -17.57 -9.86 -17.48
N CYS A 51 -18.74 -9.29 -17.21
CA CYS A 51 -18.92 -7.96 -16.58
C CYS A 51 -20.37 -7.49 -16.77
N MET A 52 -21.26 -7.93 -15.88
CA MET A 52 -22.56 -7.31 -15.64
C MET A 52 -22.74 -7.15 -14.13
N TYR A 53 -22.00 -6.22 -13.52
CA TYR A 53 -22.43 -5.51 -12.31
C TYR A 53 -21.79 -4.13 -12.36
N GLY A 54 -22.53 -3.23 -13.00
CA GLY A 54 -22.22 -1.82 -13.08
C GLY A 54 -22.22 -1.14 -11.72
N ASP A 55 -21.44 -0.08 -11.69
CA ASP A 55 -21.43 0.98 -10.70
C ASP A 55 -22.84 1.58 -10.51
N GLN A 56 -23.59 1.11 -9.52
CA GLN A 56 -24.67 1.90 -8.94
C GLN A 56 -25.07 1.38 -7.56
N LEU A 57 -24.38 1.85 -6.52
CA LEU A 57 -24.91 1.84 -5.16
C LEU A 57 -24.50 3.14 -4.47
N ASP A 58 -25.37 4.14 -4.60
CA ASP A 58 -25.63 5.07 -3.51
C ASP A 58 -26.06 4.25 -2.29
N CYS A 59 -25.16 4.12 -1.31
CA CYS A 59 -25.52 3.59 0.00
C CYS A 59 -26.05 4.74 0.88
N SER A 60 -27.25 5.21 0.55
CA SER A 60 -28.16 5.77 1.55
C SER A 60 -29.10 4.65 1.96
N LEU A 61 -28.67 3.83 2.92
CA LEU A 61 -29.52 2.78 3.50
C LEU A 61 -29.33 2.79 5.02
N ASP A 62 -30.24 3.55 5.62
CA ASP A 62 -30.79 3.50 6.97
C ASP A 62 -30.00 2.82 8.09
N MET A 63 -29.60 3.67 9.01
CA MET A 63 -29.00 3.37 10.31
C MET A 63 -30.08 3.03 11.34
N GLU A 64 -31.02 2.13 11.03
CA GLU A 64 -32.15 1.80 11.94
C GLU A 64 -32.45 0.29 12.09
N MET A 65 -31.41 -0.56 12.17
CA MET A 65 -31.58 -2.00 12.46
C MET A 65 -30.69 -2.52 13.61
N LEU A 66 -30.24 -1.65 14.51
CA LEU A 66 -29.45 -2.04 15.70
C LEU A 66 -30.23 -2.04 17.02
N SER A 67 -31.53 -2.28 16.98
CA SER A 67 -32.35 -2.57 18.16
C SER A 67 -32.98 -3.96 18.04
N ARG A 68 -32.16 -5.01 18.11
CA ARG A 68 -32.65 -6.36 18.42
C ARG A 68 -32.04 -6.82 19.75
N PRO A 69 -32.85 -7.09 20.79
CA PRO A 69 -32.36 -7.60 22.06
C PRO A 69 -31.71 -8.97 21.87
N ILE A 70 -30.55 -9.14 22.50
CA ILE A 70 -29.77 -10.38 22.54
C ILE A 70 -30.60 -11.44 23.27
N PRO A 71 -30.93 -12.59 22.66
CA PRO A 71 -31.53 -13.71 23.38
C PRO A 71 -30.54 -14.23 24.41
N GLN A 72 -30.92 -14.20 25.68
CA GLN A 72 -30.19 -14.86 26.76
C GLN A 72 -30.32 -16.37 26.58
N LEU A 73 -29.34 -17.00 25.93
CA LEU A 73 -29.20 -18.45 25.95
C LEU A 73 -28.49 -18.85 27.24
N ALA A 74 -29.25 -19.55 28.07
CA ALA A 74 -28.82 -20.13 29.33
C ALA A 74 -27.57 -21.00 29.16
N VAL A 75 -26.65 -20.84 30.09
CA VAL A 75 -25.45 -21.65 30.24
C VAL A 75 -25.87 -23.00 30.82
N GLU A 76 -25.96 -24.03 29.96
CA GLU A 76 -26.02 -25.41 30.42
C GLU A 76 -24.59 -25.95 30.62
N VAL A 77 -24.24 -26.15 31.88
CA VAL A 77 -22.96 -26.74 32.32
C VAL A 77 -23.00 -28.23 32.03
N ALA A 78 -22.54 -28.63 30.84
CA ALA A 78 -22.32 -30.03 30.49
C ALA A 78 -20.99 -30.52 31.09
N LYS A 79 -21.11 -31.45 32.03
CA LYS A 79 -20.04 -32.19 32.72
C LYS A 79 -19.27 -33.06 31.72
N VAL A 80 -18.00 -32.73 31.46
CA VAL A 80 -17.10 -33.49 30.57
C VAL A 80 -16.53 -34.69 31.33
N PRO A 81 -16.64 -35.92 30.80
CA PRO A 81 -15.97 -37.09 31.35
C PRO A 81 -14.49 -37.09 30.96
N SER A 82 -13.65 -37.20 31.98
CA SER A 82 -12.23 -37.48 31.92
C SER A 82 -11.98 -38.86 31.28
N GLN A 83 -11.45 -38.87 30.06
CA GLN A 83 -10.87 -40.06 29.44
C GLN A 83 -9.40 -39.80 29.12
N SER A 84 -8.55 -40.50 29.87
CA SER A 84 -7.14 -40.75 29.62
C SER A 84 -6.99 -41.73 28.45
N MET A 85 -6.27 -41.37 27.39
CA MET A 85 -5.73 -42.33 26.41
C MET A 85 -4.47 -41.76 25.73
N SER A 86 -3.36 -42.47 26.00
CA SER A 86 -2.28 -42.87 25.09
C SER A 86 -1.56 -41.84 24.21
N SER A 87 -0.30 -41.63 24.60
CA SER A 87 0.83 -41.18 23.81
C SER A 87 1.13 -42.11 22.62
N SER A 88 0.94 -41.62 21.40
CA SER A 88 1.54 -42.17 20.19
C SER A 88 2.04 -41.01 19.33
N SER A 89 3.35 -40.79 19.35
CA SER A 89 4.04 -39.82 18.49
C SER A 89 4.14 -40.36 17.06
N PRO A 90 3.67 -39.63 16.03
CA PRO A 90 4.18 -39.77 14.69
C PRO A 90 5.20 -38.64 14.44
N SER A 91 6.46 -39.01 14.55
CA SER A 91 7.59 -38.29 13.99
C SER A 91 7.53 -38.35 12.46
N SER A 92 7.15 -37.23 11.83
CA SER A 92 7.57 -36.93 10.45
C SER A 92 7.41 -35.43 10.18
N GLU A 93 8.56 -34.77 10.24
CA GLU A 93 8.78 -33.37 9.87
C GLU A 93 8.57 -33.18 8.36
N ALA A 94 7.34 -32.88 7.97
CA ALA A 94 7.08 -32.17 6.73
C ALA A 94 6.59 -30.79 7.12
N ALA A 95 7.42 -29.77 6.90
CA ALA A 95 7.09 -28.37 7.12
C ALA A 95 5.82 -28.02 6.31
N SER A 96 4.65 -28.15 6.95
CA SER A 96 3.38 -27.90 6.32
C SER A 96 3.28 -26.41 6.05
N SER A 97 3.60 -26.01 4.82
CA SER A 97 3.17 -24.71 4.31
C SER A 97 1.64 -24.76 4.38
N THR A 98 1.09 -24.15 5.43
CA THR A 98 -0.34 -24.15 5.70
C THR A 98 -0.99 -23.34 4.58
N CYS A 99 -1.29 -24.02 3.48
CA CYS A 99 -2.02 -23.44 2.37
C CYS A 99 -3.36 -22.96 2.92
N TRP A 100 -3.70 -21.71 2.62
CA TRP A 100 -4.99 -21.16 3.00
C TRP A 100 -6.09 -21.93 2.28
N SER A 101 -6.79 -22.82 2.99
CA SER A 101 -7.97 -23.50 2.46
C SER A 101 -9.02 -22.50 1.98
N ASP A 102 -9.78 -22.86 0.95
CA ASP A 102 -10.78 -21.98 0.35
C ASP A 102 -11.84 -21.55 1.36
N VAL A 103 -12.23 -22.44 2.27
CA VAL A 103 -13.13 -22.14 3.39
C VAL A 103 -12.57 -21.03 4.28
N ARG A 104 -11.28 -21.09 4.63
CA ARG A 104 -10.62 -20.08 5.46
C ARG A 104 -10.49 -18.74 4.72
N ARG A 105 -10.22 -18.79 3.41
CA ARG A 105 -10.14 -17.61 2.54
C ARG A 105 -11.50 -16.91 2.40
N ALA A 106 -12.58 -17.67 2.23
CA ALA A 106 -13.95 -17.16 2.16
C ALA A 106 -14.38 -16.49 3.48
N LYS A 107 -14.14 -17.15 4.62
CA LYS A 107 -14.43 -16.60 5.96
C LYS A 107 -13.64 -15.31 6.22
N HIS A 108 -12.36 -15.28 5.86
CA HIS A 108 -11.53 -14.09 5.97
C HIS A 108 -12.06 -12.94 5.10
N ARG A 109 -12.44 -13.22 3.85
CA ARG A 109 -13.02 -12.21 2.94
C ARG A 109 -14.27 -11.56 3.53
N LEU A 110 -15.16 -12.36 4.13
CA LEU A 110 -16.35 -11.85 4.83
C LEU A 110 -15.98 -10.97 6.03
N SER A 111 -15.03 -11.41 6.86
CA SER A 111 -14.53 -10.62 8.00
C SER A 111 -13.82 -9.32 7.59
N CYS A 112 -13.19 -9.29 6.42
CA CYS A 112 -12.52 -8.10 5.90
C CYS A 112 -13.43 -7.15 5.14
N ARG A 113 -14.59 -7.62 4.63
CA ARG A 113 -15.49 -6.80 3.82
C ARG A 113 -16.09 -5.63 4.61
N SER A 114 -16.36 -5.82 5.89
CA SER A 114 -16.92 -4.77 6.78
C SER A 114 -15.88 -3.82 7.34
N LYS A 115 -14.57 -4.10 7.16
CA LYS A 115 -13.51 -3.25 7.71
C LYS A 115 -13.26 -2.09 6.75
N SER A 116 -13.45 -0.86 7.24
CA SER A 116 -13.11 0.36 6.50
C SER A 116 -11.66 0.33 6.00
N LYS A 117 -11.40 0.92 4.83
CA LYS A 117 -10.02 1.08 4.36
C LYS A 117 -9.40 2.27 5.08
N LEU A 118 -8.15 2.13 5.54
CA LEU A 118 -7.44 3.26 6.13
C LEU A 118 -7.17 4.33 5.08
N THR A 119 -7.50 5.56 5.42
CA THR A 119 -7.16 6.80 4.72
C THR A 119 -5.65 7.06 4.78
N ILE A 120 -5.14 7.98 3.95
CA ILE A 120 -3.74 8.42 4.01
C ILE A 120 -3.48 9.12 5.35
N ALA A 121 -4.41 9.95 5.82
CA ALA A 121 -4.35 10.61 7.12
C ALA A 121 -4.15 9.60 8.25
N GLU A 122 -5.02 8.59 8.34
CA GLU A 122 -4.93 7.57 9.39
C GLU A 122 -3.62 6.79 9.32
N LYS A 123 -3.11 6.51 8.11
CA LYS A 123 -1.81 5.83 7.96
C LYS A 123 -0.65 6.69 8.47
N LEU A 124 -0.68 7.99 8.22
CA LEU A 124 0.33 8.92 8.74
C LEU A 124 0.23 9.07 10.25
N ALA A 125 -0.99 9.13 10.80
CA ALA A 125 -1.20 9.15 12.25
C ALA A 125 -0.64 7.88 12.91
N ILE A 126 -0.83 6.70 12.30
CA ILE A 126 -0.20 5.44 12.75
C ILE A 126 1.33 5.56 12.77
N VAL A 127 1.93 6.13 11.72
CA VAL A 127 3.39 6.31 11.62
C VAL A 127 3.88 7.27 12.70
N GLN A 128 3.22 8.41 12.87
CA GLN A 128 3.56 9.42 13.88
C GLN A 128 3.47 8.85 15.30
N ASP A 129 2.38 8.14 15.63
CA ASP A 129 2.19 7.47 16.92
C ASP A 129 3.28 6.41 17.20
N HIS A 130 3.73 5.72 16.16
CA HIS A 130 4.79 4.72 16.29
C HIS A 130 6.16 5.38 16.50
N GLU A 131 6.48 6.44 15.76
CA GLU A 131 7.77 7.14 15.85
C GLU A 131 7.91 7.95 17.14
N HIS A 132 6.89 8.71 17.54
CA HIS A 132 6.95 9.65 18.67
C HIS A 132 6.55 8.99 19.99
N ASN A 133 5.41 8.30 20.00
CA ASN A 133 4.85 7.70 21.21
C ASN A 133 5.39 6.28 21.48
N ARG A 134 6.25 5.75 20.57
CA ARG A 134 6.76 4.36 20.59
C ARG A 134 5.66 3.32 20.82
N THR A 135 4.46 3.60 20.29
CA THR A 135 3.29 2.76 20.53
C THR A 135 3.49 1.40 19.88
N SER A 136 3.24 0.33 20.63
CA SER A 136 3.39 -1.03 20.10
C SER A 136 2.44 -1.29 18.93
N GLN A 137 2.86 -2.13 17.98
CA GLN A 137 2.01 -2.51 16.83
C GLN A 137 0.70 -3.18 17.24
N ALA A 138 0.68 -3.86 18.39
CA ALA A 138 -0.52 -4.49 18.92
C ALA A 138 -1.54 -3.45 19.41
N ALA A 139 -1.07 -2.41 20.11
CA ALA A 139 -1.91 -1.30 20.55
C ALA A 139 -2.46 -0.49 19.37
N LEU A 140 -1.63 -0.21 18.36
CA LEU A 140 -2.08 0.43 17.11
C LEU A 140 -3.12 -0.42 16.37
N ALA A 141 -2.91 -1.73 16.29
CA ALA A 141 -3.85 -2.65 15.67
C ALA A 141 -5.22 -2.61 16.35
N ALA A 142 -5.25 -2.62 17.69
CA ALA A 142 -6.48 -2.48 18.48
C ALA A 142 -7.14 -1.11 18.26
N ARG A 143 -6.38 -0.01 18.37
CA ARG A 143 -6.87 1.37 18.24
C ARG A 143 -7.54 1.64 16.89
N TYR A 144 -6.91 1.19 15.79
CA TYR A 144 -7.41 1.42 14.43
C TYR A 144 -8.29 0.27 13.90
N GLY A 145 -8.57 -0.75 14.72
CA GLY A 145 -9.39 -1.91 14.32
C GLY A 145 -8.81 -2.71 13.15
N LYS A 146 -7.47 -2.80 13.04
CA LYS A 146 -6.76 -3.51 11.96
C LYS A 146 -5.95 -4.67 12.52
N SER A 147 -5.48 -5.56 11.64
CA SER A 147 -4.59 -6.64 12.04
C SER A 147 -3.17 -6.14 12.29
N LYS A 148 -2.44 -6.80 13.19
CA LYS A 148 -1.01 -6.52 13.45
C LYS A 148 -0.17 -6.57 12.17
N SER A 149 -0.46 -7.53 11.28
CA SER A 149 0.21 -7.64 9.97
C SER A 149 -0.07 -6.46 9.04
N ALA A 150 -1.26 -5.84 9.12
CA ALA A 150 -1.57 -4.65 8.34
C ALA A 150 -0.80 -3.43 8.87
N ILE A 151 -0.74 -3.24 10.19
CA ILE A 151 0.06 -2.19 10.83
C ILE A 151 1.55 -2.36 10.47
N SER A 152 2.09 -3.57 10.58
CA SER A 152 3.47 -3.88 10.21
C SER A 152 3.77 -3.51 8.75
N LYS A 153 2.84 -3.74 7.81
CA LYS A 153 3.02 -3.31 6.41
C LYS A 153 3.08 -1.80 6.26
N ILE A 154 2.23 -1.07 6.98
CA ILE A 154 2.20 0.41 6.95
C ILE A 154 3.52 0.99 7.46
N LEU A 155 4.06 0.39 8.52
CA LEU A 155 5.30 0.84 9.18
C LEU A 155 6.59 0.44 8.44
N ARG A 156 6.51 -0.19 7.26
CA ARG A 156 7.71 -0.45 6.45
C ARG A 156 8.29 0.87 5.93
N PRO A 157 9.63 1.04 5.92
CA PRO A 157 10.27 2.29 5.50
C PRO A 157 9.82 2.71 4.09
N ASP A 158 9.75 1.78 3.13
CA ASP A 158 9.30 2.08 1.77
C ASP A 158 7.86 2.61 1.72
N ASN A 159 6.97 2.09 2.58
CA ASN A 159 5.59 2.57 2.65
C ASN A 159 5.51 3.93 3.32
N ILE A 160 6.32 4.18 4.35
CA ILE A 160 6.42 5.48 5.02
C ILE A 160 6.91 6.54 4.03
N ALA A 161 8.01 6.27 3.32
CA ALA A 161 8.56 7.16 2.31
C ALA A 161 7.49 7.52 1.26
N ARG A 162 6.79 6.50 0.74
CA ARG A 162 5.71 6.71 -0.23
C ARG A 162 4.54 7.52 0.33
N LEU A 163 4.12 7.28 1.57
CA LEU A 163 3.04 8.05 2.22
C LEU A 163 3.42 9.53 2.38
N ARG A 164 4.66 9.81 2.79
CA ARG A 164 5.20 11.17 2.88
C ARG A 164 5.26 11.83 1.50
N SER A 165 5.70 11.11 0.46
CA SER A 165 5.70 11.62 -0.91
C SER A 165 4.29 11.98 -1.38
N ILE A 166 3.30 11.10 -1.20
CA ILE A 166 1.90 11.36 -1.57
C ILE A 166 1.37 12.64 -0.90
N THR A 167 1.69 12.83 0.38
CA THR A 167 1.27 14.01 1.14
C THR A 167 1.93 15.28 0.62
N SER A 168 3.22 15.19 0.24
CA SER A 168 3.95 16.33 -0.34
C SER A 168 3.42 16.79 -1.71
N VAL A 169 2.63 15.97 -2.39
CA VAL A 169 1.96 16.29 -3.67
C VAL A 169 0.62 17.01 -3.44
N GLY A 170 0.13 17.08 -2.19
CA GLY A 170 -1.18 17.69 -1.89
C GLY A 170 -2.35 16.77 -2.23
N VAL A 171 -2.18 15.45 -2.17
CA VAL A 171 -3.30 14.51 -2.29
C VAL A 171 -4.16 14.58 -1.03
N GLU A 172 -5.48 14.60 -1.21
CA GLU A 172 -6.46 14.66 -0.11
C GLU A 172 -6.23 13.56 0.95
N ALA A 173 -6.20 13.97 2.21
CA ALA A 173 -5.86 13.09 3.33
C ALA A 173 -6.95 12.01 3.56
N SER A 174 -8.17 12.28 3.10
CA SER A 174 -9.35 11.39 3.14
C SER A 174 -9.26 10.17 2.22
N GLN A 175 -8.30 10.12 1.28
CA GLN A 175 -8.24 9.04 0.31
C GLN A 175 -7.68 7.73 0.90
N SER A 176 -8.32 6.60 0.59
CA SER A 176 -7.89 5.29 1.11
C SER A 176 -6.83 4.58 0.27
N CYS A 177 -6.67 4.94 -1.02
CA CYS A 177 -5.63 4.39 -1.88
C CYS A 177 -5.15 5.40 -2.93
N CYS A 178 -3.83 5.60 -3.01
CA CYS A 178 -3.19 6.15 -4.20
C CYS A 178 -2.73 4.99 -5.08
N ALA A 179 -3.10 5.00 -6.37
CA ALA A 179 -2.64 3.96 -7.28
C ALA A 179 -1.12 4.06 -7.43
N LYS A 180 -0.46 2.90 -7.50
CA LYS A 180 1.02 2.81 -7.60
C LYS A 180 1.58 3.31 -8.94
N SER A 181 0.72 3.47 -9.95
CA SER A 181 1.10 3.78 -11.33
C SER A 181 1.12 5.27 -11.66
N HIS A 182 0.94 6.15 -10.66
CA HIS A 182 0.91 7.59 -10.89
C HIS A 182 2.31 8.18 -10.76
N ASN A 183 2.72 8.96 -11.77
CA ASN A 183 3.92 9.76 -11.66
C ASN A 183 3.64 10.92 -10.70
N LEU A 184 4.14 10.79 -9.46
CA LEU A 184 3.88 11.74 -8.38
C LEU A 184 4.45 13.14 -8.69
N GLU A 185 5.56 13.21 -9.42
CA GLU A 185 6.19 14.47 -9.80
C GLU A 185 5.34 15.24 -10.82
N LEU A 186 4.77 14.53 -11.81
CA LEU A 186 3.80 15.11 -12.74
C LEU A 186 2.61 15.71 -11.99
N GLU A 187 2.02 14.95 -11.07
CA GLU A 187 0.87 15.40 -10.28
C GLU A 187 1.23 16.60 -9.41
N LYS A 188 2.43 16.64 -8.84
CA LYS A 188 2.90 17.74 -7.99
C LYS A 188 3.00 19.05 -8.77
N ARG A 189 3.66 19.02 -9.93
CA ARG A 189 3.79 20.21 -10.80
C ARG A 189 2.43 20.68 -11.30
N LEU A 190 1.54 19.74 -11.63
CA LEU A 190 0.20 20.05 -12.09
C LEU A 190 -0.67 20.64 -10.97
N HIS A 191 -0.53 20.16 -9.73
CA HIS A 191 -1.26 20.68 -8.57
C HIS A 191 -0.93 22.16 -8.34
N VAL A 192 0.37 22.51 -8.30
CA VAL A 192 0.83 23.91 -8.18
C VAL A 192 0.29 24.79 -9.31
N PHE A 193 0.28 24.27 -10.54
CA PHE A 193 -0.30 24.99 -11.67
C PHE A 193 -1.80 25.23 -11.50
N VAL A 194 -2.56 24.24 -11.04
CA VAL A 194 -4.01 24.37 -10.85
C VAL A 194 -4.33 25.36 -9.74
N GLU A 195 -3.64 25.30 -8.60
CA GLU A 195 -3.81 26.27 -7.51
C GLU A 195 -3.61 27.72 -7.98
N ALA A 196 -2.57 27.96 -8.80
CA ALA A 196 -2.29 29.29 -9.35
C ALA A 196 -3.32 29.78 -10.38
N ASN A 197 -4.07 28.87 -11.01
CA ASN A 197 -4.99 29.20 -12.11
C ASN A 197 -6.46 28.92 -11.77
N MET A 198 -6.83 28.72 -10.50
CA MET A 198 -8.22 28.39 -10.12
C MET A 198 -9.23 29.48 -10.49
N SER A 199 -8.79 30.74 -10.61
CA SER A 199 -9.63 31.89 -10.98
C SER A 199 -10.05 31.88 -12.46
N ASP A 200 -9.33 31.16 -13.32
CA ASP A 200 -9.60 31.15 -14.76
C ASP A 200 -10.80 30.26 -15.09
N ARG A 201 -11.78 30.80 -15.82
CA ARG A 201 -12.97 30.04 -16.25
C ARG A 201 -12.62 28.79 -17.08
N GLN A 202 -11.44 28.75 -17.68
CA GLN A 202 -10.96 27.66 -18.53
C GLN A 202 -9.89 26.79 -17.87
N TRP A 203 -9.64 26.92 -16.57
CA TRP A 203 -8.57 26.21 -15.86
C TRP A 203 -8.58 24.71 -16.13
N ARG A 204 -9.75 24.06 -16.17
CA ARG A 204 -9.88 22.62 -16.47
C ARG A 204 -9.33 22.21 -17.84
N MET A 205 -9.53 23.05 -18.86
CA MET A 205 -8.97 22.78 -20.19
C MET A 205 -7.47 23.02 -20.19
N GLN A 206 -7.01 24.08 -19.52
CA GLN A 206 -5.59 24.38 -19.37
C GLN A 206 -4.85 23.27 -18.59
N THR A 207 -5.45 22.72 -17.52
CA THR A 207 -4.91 21.59 -16.76
C THR A 207 -4.61 20.40 -17.66
N ARG A 208 -5.53 20.07 -18.57
CA ARG A 208 -5.35 18.95 -19.50
C ARG A 208 -4.16 19.18 -20.43
N ARG A 209 -4.08 20.38 -21.02
CA ARG A 209 -2.97 20.77 -21.90
C ARG A 209 -1.65 20.75 -21.13
N LYS A 210 -1.62 21.37 -19.95
CA LYS A 210 -0.44 21.49 -19.11
C LYS A 210 0.05 20.13 -18.61
N ALA A 211 -0.86 19.19 -18.32
CA ALA A 211 -0.50 17.82 -17.96
C ALA A 211 0.25 17.11 -19.09
N GLY A 212 -0.13 17.34 -20.35
CA GLY A 212 0.58 16.80 -21.51
C GLY A 212 1.98 17.40 -21.68
N GLU A 213 2.11 18.73 -21.52
CA GLU A 213 3.39 19.44 -21.58
C GLU A 213 4.34 18.95 -20.47
N LEU A 214 3.87 18.89 -19.23
CA LEU A 214 4.65 18.41 -18.09
C LEU A 214 5.07 16.94 -18.24
N ALA A 215 4.22 16.10 -18.84
CA ALA A 215 4.56 14.71 -19.08
C ALA A 215 5.67 14.57 -20.13
N ALA A 216 5.64 15.39 -21.18
CA ALA A 216 6.70 15.46 -22.17
C ALA A 216 8.02 15.97 -21.57
N GLU A 217 7.96 17.01 -20.73
CA GLU A 217 9.13 17.53 -19.99
C GLU A 217 9.76 16.47 -19.07
N LEU A 218 8.94 15.61 -18.46
CA LEU A 218 9.38 14.53 -17.58
C LEU A 218 9.78 13.25 -18.33
N GLY A 219 9.74 13.24 -19.67
CA GLY A 219 10.07 12.07 -20.49
C GLY A 219 9.09 10.90 -20.34
N ILE A 220 7.84 11.18 -19.97
CA ILE A 220 6.81 10.14 -19.80
C ILE A 220 6.17 9.85 -21.15
N GLU A 221 6.73 8.88 -21.86
CA GLU A 221 6.23 8.45 -23.17
C GLU A 221 4.83 7.82 -23.07
N GLY A 222 3.97 8.12 -24.06
CA GLY A 222 2.62 7.57 -24.15
C GLY A 222 1.62 8.10 -23.12
N PHE A 223 2.00 9.07 -22.28
CA PHE A 223 1.05 9.68 -21.36
C PHE A 223 -0.02 10.48 -22.11
N GLN A 224 -1.28 10.11 -21.90
CA GLN A 224 -2.42 10.85 -22.41
C GLN A 224 -3.25 11.41 -21.25
N ALA A 225 -3.31 12.74 -21.16
CA ALA A 225 -4.21 13.46 -20.28
C ALA A 225 -5.66 13.30 -20.78
N THR A 226 -6.24 12.12 -20.64
CA THR A 226 -7.63 11.85 -21.00
C THR A 226 -8.58 12.63 -20.09
N LYS A 227 -9.82 12.86 -20.54
CA LYS A 227 -10.87 13.49 -19.71
C LYS A 227 -11.07 12.73 -18.39
N GLY A 228 -11.07 11.40 -18.45
CA GLY A 228 -11.20 10.55 -17.26
C GLY A 228 -10.02 10.69 -16.30
N TRP A 229 -8.79 10.84 -16.81
CA TRP A 229 -7.62 11.10 -15.98
C TRP A 229 -7.72 12.46 -15.27
N CYS A 230 -8.09 13.52 -15.98
CA CYS A 230 -8.24 14.86 -15.40
C CYS A 230 -9.32 14.90 -14.31
N ASN A 231 -10.47 14.28 -14.55
CA ASN A 231 -11.55 14.20 -13.56
C ASN A 231 -11.10 13.47 -12.28
N ARG A 232 -10.33 12.38 -12.42
CA ARG A 232 -9.75 11.67 -11.27
C ARG A 232 -8.71 12.52 -10.56
N PHE A 233 -7.89 13.28 -11.28
CA PHE A 233 -6.94 14.22 -10.68
C PHE A 233 -7.67 15.27 -9.83
N ILE A 234 -8.66 15.96 -10.39
CA ILE A 234 -9.49 16.96 -9.70
C ILE A 234 -10.11 16.38 -8.42
N LYS A 235 -10.80 15.24 -8.54
CA LYS A 235 -11.40 14.54 -7.40
C LYS A 235 -10.37 14.09 -6.35
N ARG A 236 -9.12 13.84 -6.74
CA ARG A 236 -8.06 13.43 -5.81
C ARG A 236 -7.42 14.57 -5.03
N HIS A 237 -7.41 15.76 -5.61
CA HIS A 237 -6.81 16.95 -5.00
C HIS A 237 -7.85 17.90 -4.40
N GLY A 238 -9.15 17.61 -4.52
CA GLY A 238 -10.20 18.41 -3.90
C GLY A 238 -10.55 19.71 -4.64
N PHE A 239 -10.27 19.78 -5.94
CA PHE A 239 -10.62 20.92 -6.81
C PHE A 239 -12.05 20.84 -7.38
#